data_AF-D0GP03-F1
#
_entry.id   AF-D0GP03-F1
#
_cell.length_a   1.000
_cell.length_b   1.000
_cell.length_c   1.000
_cell.angle_alpha   90.00
_cell.angle_beta   90.00
_cell.angle_gamma   90.00
#
_symmetry.space_group_name_H-M   'P 1'
#
loop_
_entity.id
_entity.type
_entity.pdbx_description
1 polymer ?
#
loop_
_entity_poly.entity_id
_entity_poly.type
_entity_poly.pdbx_seq_one_letter_code
_entity_poly.pdbx_strand_id
1 'polypeptide(L)'
;MVIKPRLKGSLALVNHPMGAYEFVKRQIDYVKSQDKYTGPKKVLIIGASSGYGLASRISLAFGAGADTIGVAYEKVLKEKEQEVQVGGILSLSMKLQKKKD
;
A
#
# COMPACT_ATOMS: atom_id res chain seq x y z
N MET A 1 20.56 6.57 6.75
CA MET A 1 21.00 5.69 5.64
C MET A 1 20.51 6.29 4.33
N VAL A 2 21.37 6.45 3.32
CA VAL A 2 20.97 6.96 1.99
C VAL A 2 20.60 5.77 1.10
N ILE A 3 19.36 5.72 0.62
CA ILE A 3 18.87 4.64 -0.25
C ILE A 3 18.95 5.12 -1.71
N LYS A 4 19.69 4.40 -2.55
CA LYS A 4 19.80 4.68 -3.98
C LYS A 4 19.05 3.64 -4.82
N PRO A 5 18.47 4.01 -5.97
CA PRO A 5 17.85 3.06 -6.88
C PRO A 5 18.86 2.01 -7.34
N ARG A 6 18.48 0.72 -7.28
CA ARG A 6 19.24 -0.40 -7.85
C ARG A 6 18.30 -1.24 -8.70
N LEU A 7 18.61 -1.34 -9.99
CA LEU A 7 17.78 -2.02 -10.98
C LEU A 7 18.57 -3.15 -11.64
N LYS A 8 17.89 -4.25 -11.97
CA LYS A 8 18.41 -5.34 -12.82
C LYS A 8 17.38 -5.64 -13.90
N GLY A 9 17.59 -5.09 -15.10
CA GLY A 9 16.57 -5.10 -16.15
C GLY A 9 15.31 -4.36 -15.68
N SER A 10 14.15 -5.01 -15.76
CA SER A 10 12.87 -4.49 -15.27
C SER A 10 12.63 -4.69 -13.77
N LEU A 11 13.57 -5.29 -13.03
CA LEU A 11 13.43 -5.57 -11.61
C LEU A 11 14.08 -4.47 -10.76
N ALA A 12 13.29 -3.85 -9.87
CA ALA A 12 13.80 -3.01 -8.80
C ALA A 12 14.23 -3.88 -7.61
N LEU A 13 15.51 -3.78 -7.23
CA LEU A 13 16.11 -4.57 -6.14
C LEU A 13 15.94 -3.91 -4.77
N VAL A 14 15.70 -2.60 -4.74
CA VAL A 14 15.59 -1.80 -3.51
C VAL A 14 14.37 -0.90 -3.58
N ASN A 15 13.69 -0.77 -2.44
CA ASN A 15 12.51 0.08 -2.28
C ASN A 15 12.74 1.13 -1.19
N HIS A 16 12.24 2.35 -1.41
CA HIS A 16 12.37 3.45 -0.45
C HIS A 16 11.16 3.49 0.49
N PRO A 17 11.31 3.29 1.82
CA PRO A 17 10.18 3.22 2.74
C PRO A 17 9.31 4.48 2.76
N MET A 18 9.95 5.66 2.85
CA MET A 18 9.21 6.93 2.83
C MET A 18 8.52 7.19 1.48
N GLY A 19 9.12 6.75 0.37
CA GLY A 19 8.52 6.90 -0.96
C GLY A 19 7.27 6.02 -1.09
N ALA A 20 7.32 4.79 -0.57
CA ALA A 20 6.16 3.91 -0.52
C ALA A 20 5.04 4.47 0.37
N TYR A 21 5.38 5.06 1.52
CA TYR A 21 4.41 5.73 2.39
C TYR A 21 3.70 6.88 1.67
N GLU A 22 4.47 7.76 1.03
CA GLU A 22 3.95 8.89 0.28
C GLU A 22 3.14 8.44 -0.95
N PHE A 23 3.55 7.37 -1.62
CA PHE A 23 2.82 6.78 -2.75
C PHE A 23 1.43 6.27 -2.36
N VAL A 24 1.30 5.63 -1.19
CA VAL A 24 -0.01 5.22 -0.66
C VAL A 24 -0.82 6.44 -0.22
N LYS A 25 -0.18 7.40 0.47
CA LYS A 25 -0.84 8.62 0.93
C LYS A 25 -1.52 9.37 -0.22
N ARG A 26 -0.81 9.59 -1.32
CA ARG A 26 -1.34 10.30 -2.51
C ARG A 26 -2.57 9.62 -3.11
N GLN A 27 -2.60 8.29 -3.14
CA GLN A 27 -3.77 7.55 -3.63
C GLN A 27 -4.96 7.68 -2.69
N ILE A 28 -4.72 7.68 -1.38
CA ILE A 28 -5.78 7.90 -0.38
C ILE A 28 -6.32 9.33 -0.50
N ASP A 29 -5.43 10.32 -0.58
CA ASP A 29 -5.79 11.73 -0.75
C ASP A 29 -6.61 11.93 -2.02
N TYR A 30 -6.21 11.29 -3.13
CA TYR A 30 -6.99 11.28 -4.37
C TYR A 30 -8.39 10.69 -4.19
N VAL A 31 -8.52 9.54 -3.55
CA VAL A 31 -9.84 8.92 -3.32
C VAL A 31 -10.71 9.78 -2.40
N LYS A 32 -10.12 10.40 -1.37
CA LYS A 32 -10.83 11.32 -0.46
C LYS A 32 -11.28 12.61 -1.14
N SER A 33 -10.60 13.02 -2.22
CA SER A 33 -11.00 14.20 -2.99
C SER A 33 -12.11 13.92 -4.00
N GLN A 34 -12.49 12.66 -4.22
CA GLN A 34 -13.63 12.30 -5.06
C GLN A 34 -14.93 12.26 -4.24
N ASP A 35 -16.06 12.24 -4.93
CA ASP A 35 -17.35 11.99 -4.30
C ASP A 35 -17.36 10.61 -3.63
N LYS A 36 -17.95 10.56 -2.44
CA LYS A 36 -18.20 9.29 -1.75
C LYS A 36 -19.21 8.47 -2.55
N TYR A 37 -19.03 7.16 -2.52
CA TYR A 37 -19.92 6.22 -3.19
C TYR A 37 -20.38 5.14 -2.23
N THR A 38 -21.58 4.62 -2.47
CA THR A 38 -22.11 3.48 -1.71
C THR A 38 -21.38 2.22 -2.13
N GLY A 39 -20.79 1.52 -1.15
CA GLY A 39 -20.06 0.27 -1.38
C GLY A 39 -20.34 -0.77 -0.30
N PRO A 40 -19.69 -1.94 -0.39
CA PRO A 40 -19.82 -3.00 0.61
C PRO A 40 -19.27 -2.55 1.98
N LYS A 41 -19.88 -3.02 3.07
CA LYS A 41 -19.43 -2.68 4.43
C LYS A 41 -18.18 -3.45 4.88
N LYS A 42 -18.00 -4.69 4.42
CA LYS A 42 -16.90 -5.58 4.80
C LYS A 42 -16.34 -6.25 3.55
N VAL A 43 -15.02 -6.21 3.37
CA VAL A 43 -14.37 -6.70 2.15
C VAL A 43 -13.10 -7.48 2.49
N LEU A 44 -12.95 -8.66 1.87
CA LEU A 44 -11.71 -9.41 1.80
C LEU A 44 -11.04 -9.16 0.44
N ILE A 45 -9.77 -8.76 0.45
CA ILE A 45 -8.97 -8.55 -0.75
C ILE A 45 -7.80 -9.55 -0.73
N ILE A 46 -7.73 -10.41 -1.75
CA ILE A 46 -6.60 -11.32 -1.97
C ILE A 46 -5.66 -10.67 -2.99
N GLY A 47 -4.40 -10.46 -2.62
CA GLY A 47 -3.45 -9.65 -3.38
C GLY A 47 -3.46 -8.16 -3.01
N ALA A 48 -3.66 -7.83 -1.74
CA ALA A 48 -3.99 -6.48 -1.29
C ALA A 48 -2.79 -5.51 -1.11
N SER A 49 -1.57 -5.91 -1.49
CA SER A 49 -0.33 -5.20 -1.15
C SER A 49 0.22 -4.30 -2.26
N SER A 50 -0.18 -4.49 -3.51
CA SER A 50 0.32 -3.69 -4.64
C SER A 50 -0.69 -3.62 -5.79
N GLY A 51 -0.40 -2.77 -6.78
CA GLY A 51 -1.18 -2.64 -8.02
C GLY A 51 -2.67 -2.44 -7.78
N TYR A 52 -3.50 -3.11 -8.57
CA TYR A 52 -4.95 -3.00 -8.48
C TYR A 52 -5.52 -3.54 -7.17
N GLY A 53 -4.91 -4.55 -6.54
CA GLY A 53 -5.39 -5.05 -5.25
C GLY A 53 -5.24 -4.00 -4.14
N LEU A 54 -4.14 -3.26 -4.13
CA LEU A 54 -3.96 -2.10 -3.26
C LEU A 54 -4.94 -0.97 -3.61
N ALA A 55 -5.10 -0.64 -4.90
CA ALA A 55 -6.01 0.41 -5.35
C ALA A 55 -7.46 0.13 -4.96
N SER A 56 -7.94 -1.10 -5.17
CA SER A 56 -9.27 -1.57 -4.75
C SER A 56 -9.44 -1.44 -3.25
N ARG A 57 -8.42 -1.83 -2.47
CA ARG A 57 -8.47 -1.69 -1.01
C ARG A 57 -8.55 -0.24 -0.56
N ILE A 58 -7.77 0.67 -1.18
CA ILE A 58 -7.80 2.11 -0.89
C ILE A 58 -9.17 2.69 -1.23
N SER A 59 -9.67 2.43 -2.43
CA SER A 59 -10.97 2.92 -2.91
C SER A 59 -12.10 2.52 -1.95
N LEU A 60 -12.16 1.22 -1.59
CA LEU A 60 -13.19 0.71 -0.69
C LEU A 60 -13.04 1.23 0.75
N ALA A 61 -11.81 1.33 1.27
CA ALA A 61 -11.59 1.73 2.67
C ALA A 61 -11.81 3.23 2.92
N PHE A 62 -11.53 4.09 1.93
CA PHE A 62 -11.56 5.55 2.09
C PHE A 62 -12.64 6.24 1.25
N GLY A 63 -13.09 5.64 0.15
CA GLY A 63 -14.19 6.15 -0.67
C GLY A 63 -15.55 5.61 -0.21
N ALA A 64 -15.66 4.29 0.00
CA ALA A 64 -16.89 3.65 0.49
C ALA A 64 -16.98 3.49 2.02
N GLY A 65 -15.88 3.69 2.74
CA GLY A 65 -15.83 3.50 4.19
C GLY A 65 -15.91 2.04 4.65
N ALA A 66 -15.49 1.09 3.82
CA ALA A 66 -15.54 -0.34 4.12
C ALA A 66 -14.47 -0.78 5.13
N ASP A 67 -14.82 -1.77 5.97
CA ASP A 67 -13.85 -2.55 6.72
C ASP A 67 -13.12 -3.51 5.77
N THR A 68 -11.79 -3.46 5.73
CA THR A 68 -11.00 -4.27 4.79
C THR A 68 -10.02 -5.23 5.47
N ILE A 69 -10.10 -6.50 5.08
CA ILE A 69 -9.09 -7.52 5.36
C ILE A 69 -8.28 -7.73 4.08
N GLY A 70 -6.97 -7.61 4.17
CA GLY A 70 -6.07 -7.81 3.03
C GLY A 70 -5.14 -9.00 3.24
N VAL A 71 -5.09 -9.89 2.25
CA VAL A 71 -4.16 -11.02 2.18
C VAL A 71 -3.11 -10.70 1.12
N ALA A 72 -1.84 -10.91 1.46
CA ALA A 72 -0.71 -10.73 0.55
C ALA A 72 0.48 -11.57 1.03
N TYR A 73 1.37 -11.91 0.11
CA TYR A 73 2.59 -12.65 0.40
C TYR A 73 3.79 -11.71 0.25
N GLU A 74 4.40 -11.32 1.37
CA GLU A 74 5.43 -10.29 1.40
C GLU A 74 6.61 -10.72 2.28
N LYS A 75 7.83 -10.38 1.86
CA LYS A 75 9.03 -10.52 2.69
C LYS A 75 9.13 -9.37 3.70
N VAL A 76 9.26 -9.69 4.99
CA VAL A 76 9.36 -8.71 6.08
C VAL A 76 10.73 -8.01 6.05
N LEU A 77 10.73 -6.71 6.38
CA LEU A 77 11.93 -5.91 6.61
C LEU A 77 12.78 -6.53 7.72
N LYS A 78 14.02 -6.92 7.43
CA LYS A 78 15.06 -7.17 8.44
C LYS A 78 15.96 -5.94 8.51
N GLU A 79 16.40 -5.55 9.71
CA GLU A 79 17.10 -4.28 9.99
C GLU A 79 18.34 -4.00 9.11
N LYS A 80 18.94 -5.02 8.49
CA LYS A 80 20.12 -4.91 7.62
C LYS A 80 19.87 -5.22 6.14
N GLU A 81 18.66 -5.62 5.75
CA GLU A 81 18.32 -5.98 4.36
C GLU A 81 17.43 -4.92 3.73
N GLN A 82 17.95 -4.22 2.72
CA GLN A 82 17.20 -3.29 1.87
C GLN A 82 16.50 -3.99 0.69
N GLU A 83 16.76 -5.29 0.51
CA GLU A 83 16.09 -6.15 -0.48
C GLU A 83 14.77 -6.65 0.09
N VAL A 84 13.74 -5.84 -0.11
CA VAL A 84 12.42 -6.03 0.47
C VAL A 84 11.41 -5.97 -0.65
N GLN A 85 10.41 -6.84 -0.61
CA GLN A 85 9.28 -6.73 -1.52
C GLN A 85 8.49 -5.46 -1.20
N VAL A 86 8.20 -4.68 -2.25
CA VAL A 86 7.55 -3.35 -2.11
C VAL A 86 6.19 -3.45 -1.43
N GLY A 87 5.45 -4.54 -1.67
CA GLY A 87 4.10 -4.71 -1.17
C GLY A 87 4.01 -4.77 0.36
N GLY A 88 5.04 -5.29 1.04
CA GLY A 88 5.12 -5.29 2.49
C GLY A 88 5.10 -3.86 3.07
N ILE A 89 5.88 -2.96 2.45
CA ILE A 89 5.96 -1.55 2.85
C ILE A 89 4.67 -0.80 2.49
N LEU A 90 4.09 -1.08 1.33
CA LEU A 90 2.81 -0.50 0.90
C LEU A 90 1.66 -0.91 1.83
N SER A 91 1.60 -2.20 2.20
CA SER A 91 0.59 -2.73 3.13
C SER A 91 0.74 -2.13 4.53
N LEU A 92 1.98 -1.92 5.01
CA LEU A 92 2.23 -1.22 6.27
C LEU A 92 1.79 0.25 6.19
N SER A 93 2.12 0.92 5.09
CA SER A 93 1.72 2.32 4.85
C SER A 93 0.20 2.48 4.86
N MET A 94 -0.53 1.57 4.21
CA MET A 94 -2.00 1.51 4.22
C MET A 94 -2.55 1.39 5.65
N LYS A 95 -1.99 0.49 6.47
CA LYS A 95 -2.39 0.32 7.88
C LYS A 95 -2.13 1.58 8.70
N LEU A 96 -0.98 2.23 8.50
CA LEU A 96 -0.61 3.46 9.21
C LEU A 96 -1.53 4.63 8.85
N GLN A 97 -1.94 4.74 7.58
CA GLN A 97 -2.88 5.77 7.14
C GLN A 97 -4.27 5.55 7.72
N LYS A 98 -4.79 4.30 7.70
CA LYS A 98 -6.11 4.00 8.27
C LYS A 98 -6.18 4.19 9.78
N LYS A 99 -5.06 4.10 10.52
CA LYS A 99 -5.00 4.42 11.95
C LYS A 99 -5.05 5.92 12.25
N LYS A 100 -4.76 6.78 11.27
CA LYS A 100 -4.76 8.23 11.42
C LYS A 100 -6.10 8.87 11.09
N ASP A 101 -6.94 8.16 10.34
CA ASP A 101 -8.34 8.51 10.06
C ASP A 101 -9.27 8.00 11.16
#